data_AF-A0A1R3H412-F1
#
_entry.id   AF-A0A1R3H412-F1
#
_cell.length_a   1.000
_cell.length_b   1.000
_cell.length_c   1.000
_cell.angle_alpha   90.00
_cell.angle_beta   90.00
_cell.angle_gamma   90.00
#
_symmetry.space_group_name_H-M   'P 1'
#
loop_
_entity.id
_entity.type
_entity.pdbx_description
1 polymer ?
#
loop_
_entity_poly.entity_id
_entity_poly.type
_entity_poly.pdbx_seq_one_letter_code
_entity_poly.pdbx_strand_id
1 'polypeptide(L)'
;MGGEAKPESFLKKEKRNEEWELEKKQELEAAKKKNTENWKLEKELIQLKGEAKLNGGFYVDPEAKLLFIIRIRGIHAMHPRTRKILQLLCLRQIFNGVFLKVNKATMNMLHGVEPYVTYGYPNLKSVRELIYKRGYGKLNKLRIALTDNSIVDQVTLVNY
;
A
#
# COMPACT_ATOMS: atom_id res chain seq x y z
N MET A 1 20.68 55.35 -11.24
CA MET A 1 19.69 54.84 -12.20
C MET A 1 18.98 53.70 -11.53
N GLY A 2 17.69 53.89 -11.23
CA GLY A 2 16.90 52.96 -10.41
C GLY A 2 16.74 51.62 -11.10
N GLY A 3 17.07 50.54 -10.40
CA GLY A 3 16.78 49.19 -10.85
C GLY A 3 15.27 49.00 -10.93
N GLU A 4 14.78 48.65 -12.12
CA GLU A 4 13.39 48.27 -12.33
C GLU A 4 13.02 47.17 -11.33
N ALA A 5 12.00 47.45 -10.51
CA ALA A 5 11.51 46.48 -9.54
C ALA A 5 11.05 45.24 -10.31
N LYS A 6 11.61 44.07 -9.96
CA LYS A 6 11.21 42.77 -10.52
C LYS A 6 9.67 42.70 -10.55
N PRO A 7 9.04 42.36 -11.69
CA PRO A 7 7.59 42.29 -11.78
C PRO A 7 7.04 41.33 -10.73
N GLU A 8 5.93 41.68 -10.08
CA GLU A 8 5.33 40.87 -8.99
C GLU A 8 5.07 39.40 -9.40
N SER A 9 4.83 39.15 -10.69
CA SER A 9 4.62 37.82 -11.26
C SER A 9 5.86 36.92 -11.15
N PHE A 10 7.08 37.47 -11.29
CA PHE A 10 8.33 36.73 -11.15
C PHE A 10 8.62 36.40 -9.69
N LEU A 11 8.40 37.35 -8.77
CA LEU A 11 8.56 37.12 -7.33
C LEU A 11 7.61 36.04 -6.81
N LYS A 12 6.36 35.99 -7.31
CA LYS A 12 5.41 34.90 -6.99
C LYS A 12 5.85 33.54 -7.55
N LYS A 13 6.57 33.51 -8.67
CA LYS A 13 7.09 32.27 -9.27
C LYS A 13 8.30 31.73 -8.51
N GLU A 14 9.22 32.61 -8.11
CA GLU A 14 10.39 32.26 -7.29
C GLU A 14 9.94 31.68 -5.94
N LYS A 15 9.01 32.34 -5.22
CA LYS A 15 8.48 31.84 -3.95
C LYS A 15 7.84 30.45 -4.05
N ARG A 16 7.02 30.20 -5.09
CA ARG A 16 6.43 28.87 -5.32
C ARG A 16 7.47 27.80 -5.61
N ASN A 17 8.53 28.14 -6.36
CA ASN A 17 9.61 27.19 -6.64
C ASN A 17 10.41 26.87 -5.37
N GLU A 18 10.71 27.87 -4.54
CA GLU A 18 11.37 27.68 -3.25
C GLU A 18 10.53 26.81 -2.31
N GLU A 19 9.22 27.08 -2.22
CA GLU A 19 8.26 26.26 -1.46
C GLU A 19 8.25 24.81 -1.96
N TRP A 20 8.18 24.59 -3.27
CA TRP A 20 8.19 23.27 -3.90
C TRP A 20 9.50 22.51 -3.66
N GLU A 21 10.65 23.18 -3.74
CA GLU A 21 11.94 22.57 -3.45
C GLU A 21 12.07 22.19 -1.98
N LEU A 22 11.55 23.02 -1.08
CA LEU A 22 11.56 22.77 0.36
C LEU A 22 10.66 21.60 0.72
N GLU A 23 9.46 21.52 0.12
CA GLU A 23 8.54 20.38 0.27
C GLU A 23 9.16 19.08 -0.26
N LYS A 24 9.76 19.10 -1.46
CA LYS A 24 10.49 17.93 -1.99
C LYS A 24 11.65 17.51 -1.11
N LYS A 25 12.38 18.47 -0.53
CA LYS A 25 13.50 18.18 0.37
C LYS A 25 12.99 17.52 1.65
N GLN A 26 11.89 18.02 2.22
CA GLN A 26 11.23 17.43 3.39
C GLN A 26 10.72 16.02 3.09
N GLU A 27 10.09 15.80 1.93
CA GLU A 27 9.59 14.49 1.52
C GLU A 27 10.74 13.47 1.33
N LEU A 28 11.84 13.92 0.72
CA LEU A 28 13.06 13.11 0.56
C LEU A 28 13.70 12.76 1.92
N GLU A 29 13.75 13.72 2.83
CA GLU A 29 14.27 13.51 4.19
C GLU A 29 13.40 12.53 4.98
N ALA A 30 12.07 12.67 4.89
CA ALA A 30 11.12 11.73 5.49
C ALA A 30 11.26 10.31 4.91
N ALA A 31 11.44 10.19 3.59
CA ALA A 31 11.68 8.91 2.92
C ALA A 31 13.01 8.27 3.36
N LYS A 32 14.08 9.07 3.47
CA LYS A 32 15.38 8.61 4.00
C LYS A 32 15.24 8.12 5.43
N LYS A 33 14.58 8.88 6.30
CA LYS A 33 14.35 8.52 7.70
C LYS A 33 13.62 7.17 7.82
N LYS A 34 12.51 6.98 7.10
CA LYS A 34 11.78 5.70 7.05
C LYS A 34 12.65 4.54 6.57
N ASN A 35 13.48 4.75 5.55
CA ASN A 35 14.39 3.71 5.07
C ASN A 35 15.45 3.35 6.12
N THR A 36 16.01 4.34 6.80
CA THR A 36 16.96 4.11 7.89
C THR A 36 16.31 3.37 9.07
N GLU A 37 15.07 3.69 9.41
CA GLU A 37 14.29 2.97 10.44
C GLU A 37 14.05 1.51 10.04
N ASN A 38 13.62 1.26 8.81
CA ASN A 38 13.44 -0.11 8.30
C ASN A 38 14.75 -0.92 8.34
N TRP A 39 15.87 -0.33 7.92
CA TRP A 39 17.18 -0.97 7.97
C TRP A 39 17.61 -1.34 9.41
N LYS A 40 17.35 -0.44 10.37
CA LYS A 40 17.63 -0.71 11.79
C LYS A 40 16.81 -1.90 12.29
N LEU A 41 15.51 -1.93 11.98
CA LEU A 41 14.61 -3.03 12.36
C LEU A 41 15.03 -4.36 11.74
N GLU A 42 15.42 -4.37 10.47
CA GLU A 42 15.94 -5.58 9.80
C GLU A 42 17.21 -6.11 10.47
N LYS A 43 18.15 -5.22 10.82
CA LYS A 43 19.38 -5.58 11.51
C LYS A 43 19.12 -6.13 12.91
N GLU A 44 18.23 -5.50 13.66
CA GLU A 44 17.82 -5.94 15.00
C GLU A 44 17.18 -7.34 14.95
N LEU A 45 16.31 -7.59 13.97
CA LEU A 45 15.67 -8.88 13.79
C LEU A 45 16.68 -10.01 13.46
N ILE A 46 17.74 -9.69 12.71
CA ILE A 46 18.85 -10.64 12.45
C ILE A 46 19.64 -10.91 13.74
N GLN A 47 19.91 -9.89 14.54
CA GLN A 47 20.62 -10.04 15.82
C GLN A 47 19.83 -10.92 16.79
N LEU A 48 18.53 -10.65 16.98
CA LEU A 48 17.64 -11.45 17.83
C LEU A 48 17.58 -12.92 17.40
N LYS A 49 17.54 -13.19 16.09
CA LYS A 49 17.60 -14.55 15.54
C LYS A 49 18.95 -15.24 15.86
N GLY A 50 20.05 -14.49 15.78
CA GLY A 50 21.38 -14.98 16.13
C GLY A 50 21.51 -15.30 17.62
N GLU A 51 21.08 -14.40 18.49
CA GLU A 51 21.08 -14.58 19.94
C GLU A 51 20.23 -15.77 20.39
N ALA A 52 19.02 -15.91 19.82
CA ALA A 52 18.18 -17.06 20.09
C ALA A 52 18.88 -18.37 19.73
N LYS A 53 19.54 -18.41 18.56
CA LYS A 53 20.29 -19.59 18.11
C LYS A 53 21.50 -19.92 19.00
N LEU A 54 22.23 -18.90 19.48
CA LEU A 54 23.34 -19.07 20.42
C LEU A 54 22.86 -19.61 21.77
N ASN A 55 21.72 -19.14 22.24
CA ASN A 55 21.09 -19.60 23.48
C ASN A 55 20.38 -20.97 23.33
N GLY A 56 20.47 -21.62 22.17
CA GLY A 56 19.84 -22.92 21.89
C GLY A 56 18.32 -22.87 21.67
N GLY A 57 17.73 -21.68 21.52
CA GLY A 57 16.31 -21.46 21.26
C GLY A 57 16.01 -20.99 19.82
N PHE A 58 14.74 -20.65 19.57
CA PHE A 58 14.26 -20.15 18.28
C PHE A 58 13.51 -18.83 18.45
N TYR A 59 13.82 -17.86 17.60
CA TYR A 59 13.06 -16.61 17.52
C TYR A 59 11.84 -16.81 16.61
N VAL A 60 10.65 -16.51 17.12
CA VAL A 60 9.39 -16.57 16.37
C VAL A 60 9.08 -15.19 15.83
N ASP A 61 9.02 -15.07 14.50
CA ASP A 61 8.69 -13.80 13.84
C ASP A 61 7.23 -13.40 14.15
N PRO A 62 6.94 -12.08 14.26
CA PRO A 62 5.59 -11.61 14.49
C PRO A 62 4.67 -11.95 13.31
N GLU A 63 3.40 -12.24 13.61
CA GLU A 63 2.40 -12.56 12.60
C GLU A 63 2.18 -11.37 11.65
N ALA A 64 2.12 -11.65 10.35
CA ALA A 64 1.90 -10.65 9.33
C ALA A 64 0.48 -10.04 9.45
N LYS A 65 0.39 -8.71 9.34
CA LYS A 65 -0.88 -7.97 9.54
C LYS A 65 -1.69 -7.76 8.26
N LEU A 66 -1.07 -7.93 7.09
CA LEU A 66 -1.64 -7.61 5.78
C LEU A 66 -1.60 -8.83 4.87
N LEU A 67 -2.72 -9.17 4.24
CA LEU A 67 -2.86 -10.25 3.29
C LEU A 67 -3.19 -9.70 1.90
N PHE A 68 -2.63 -10.31 0.87
CA PHE A 68 -3.02 -10.05 -0.51
C PHE A 68 -3.66 -11.30 -1.11
N ILE A 69 -4.83 -11.13 -1.72
CA ILE A 69 -5.68 -12.23 -2.19
C ILE A 69 -5.98 -11.99 -3.67
N ILE A 70 -5.76 -13.00 -4.49
CA ILE A 70 -6.02 -12.97 -5.93
C ILE A 70 -6.97 -14.10 -6.29
N ARG A 71 -7.98 -13.80 -7.10
CA ARG A 71 -8.86 -14.82 -7.65
C ARG A 71 -8.25 -15.51 -8.86
N ILE A 72 -8.16 -16.84 -8.80
CA ILE A 72 -7.56 -17.67 -9.86
C ILE A 72 -8.59 -18.38 -10.75
N ARG A 73 -9.80 -18.67 -10.23
CA ARG A 73 -10.85 -19.39 -10.97
C ARG A 73 -12.05 -18.52 -11.35
N GLY A 74 -12.70 -18.86 -12.47
CA GLY A 74 -13.91 -18.22 -12.99
C GLY A 74 -15.18 -18.47 -12.16
N ILE A 75 -16.34 -18.07 -12.69
CA ILE A 75 -17.64 -18.20 -11.97
C ILE A 75 -18.37 -19.53 -12.20
N HIS A 76 -17.92 -20.32 -13.17
CA HIS A 76 -18.60 -21.53 -13.60
C HIS A 76 -18.45 -22.65 -12.55
N ALA A 77 -19.52 -23.44 -12.37
CA ALA A 77 -19.57 -24.57 -11.42
C ALA A 77 -19.16 -24.23 -9.97
N MET A 78 -19.54 -23.04 -9.47
CA MET A 78 -19.33 -22.64 -8.07
C MET A 78 -20.62 -22.66 -7.25
N HIS A 79 -20.55 -23.26 -6.05
CA HIS A 79 -21.63 -23.23 -5.07
C HIS A 79 -22.02 -21.78 -4.70
N PRO A 80 -23.31 -21.45 -4.54
CA PRO A 80 -23.77 -20.09 -4.25
C PRO A 80 -23.14 -19.46 -3.00
N ARG A 81 -22.87 -20.27 -1.95
CA ARG A 81 -22.19 -19.79 -0.72
C ARG A 81 -20.79 -19.27 -1.01
N THR A 82 -19.97 -20.03 -1.74
CA THR A 82 -18.62 -19.65 -2.17
C THR A 82 -18.65 -18.40 -3.03
N ARG A 83 -19.61 -18.33 -3.97
CA ARG A 83 -19.81 -17.15 -4.81
C ARG A 83 -20.11 -15.90 -3.98
N LYS A 84 -20.91 -16.03 -2.92
CA LYS A 84 -21.24 -14.93 -2.02
C LYS A 84 -20.02 -14.48 -1.21
N ILE A 85 -19.20 -15.40 -0.73
CA ILE A 85 -17.95 -15.07 -0.02
C ILE A 85 -17.00 -14.29 -0.93
N LEU A 86 -16.80 -14.72 -2.19
CA LEU A 86 -15.97 -13.98 -3.15
C LEU A 86 -16.51 -12.58 -3.45
N GLN A 87 -17.84 -12.41 -3.49
CA GLN A 87 -18.46 -11.10 -3.66
C GLN A 87 -18.22 -10.18 -2.45
N LEU A 88 -18.27 -10.71 -1.22
CA LEU A 88 -17.98 -9.96 0.00
C LEU A 88 -16.52 -9.48 0.03
N LEU A 89 -15.58 -10.34 -0.40
CA LEU A 89 -14.16 -10.00 -0.55
C LEU A 89 -13.90 -9.07 -1.76
N CYS A 90 -14.93 -8.65 -2.50
CA CYS A 90 -14.84 -7.84 -3.71
C CYS A 90 -14.09 -8.50 -4.89
N LEU A 91 -13.90 -9.83 -4.87
CA LEU A 91 -13.25 -10.63 -5.90
C LEU A 91 -14.24 -11.09 -6.99
N ARG A 92 -14.83 -10.13 -7.70
CA ARG A 92 -15.90 -10.38 -8.69
C ARG A 92 -15.43 -11.03 -9.99
N GLN A 93 -14.25 -10.62 -10.47
CA GLN A 93 -13.65 -11.09 -11.72
C GLN A 93 -12.36 -11.89 -11.46
N ILE A 94 -11.94 -12.69 -12.44
CA ILE A 94 -10.67 -13.42 -12.40
C ILE A 94 -9.52 -12.41 -12.41
N PHE A 95 -8.42 -12.70 -11.71
CA PHE A 95 -7.25 -11.85 -11.57
C PHE A 95 -7.49 -10.51 -10.85
N ASN A 96 -8.65 -10.33 -10.23
CA ASN A 96 -8.82 -9.25 -9.25
C ASN A 96 -8.00 -9.58 -8.00
N GLY A 97 -7.33 -8.56 -7.48
CA GLY A 97 -6.54 -8.60 -6.27
C GLY A 97 -7.07 -7.63 -5.22
N VAL A 98 -7.12 -8.04 -3.96
CA VAL A 98 -7.56 -7.19 -2.84
C VAL A 98 -6.59 -7.34 -1.66
N PHE A 99 -6.27 -6.22 -1.01
CA PHE A 99 -5.54 -6.19 0.26
C PHE A 99 -6.52 -6.26 1.43
N LEU A 100 -6.29 -7.16 2.37
CA LEU A 100 -7.12 -7.35 3.56
C LEU A 100 -6.26 -7.41 4.82
N LYS A 101 -6.82 -6.90 5.92
CA LYS A 101 -6.23 -7.09 7.25
C LYS A 101 -6.39 -8.54 7.68
N VAL A 102 -5.36 -9.11 8.27
CA VAL A 102 -5.42 -10.46 8.83
C VAL A 102 -6.28 -10.43 10.10
N ASN A 103 -7.37 -11.20 10.08
CA ASN A 103 -8.26 -11.41 11.21
C ASN A 103 -8.75 -12.87 11.20
N LYS A 104 -9.13 -13.42 12.35
CA LYS A 104 -9.66 -14.78 12.46
C LYS A 104 -10.88 -14.99 11.55
N ALA A 105 -11.75 -13.99 11.45
CA ALA A 105 -12.91 -14.03 10.57
C ALA A 105 -12.53 -14.08 9.08
N THR A 106 -11.54 -13.29 8.65
CA THR A 106 -11.10 -13.28 7.24
C THR A 106 -10.42 -14.60 6.87
N MET A 107 -9.65 -15.19 7.78
CA MET A 107 -9.03 -16.51 7.58
C MET A 107 -10.09 -17.61 7.43
N ASN A 108 -11.13 -17.60 8.27
CA ASN A 108 -12.25 -18.54 8.16
C ASN A 108 -13.00 -18.40 6.83
N MET A 109 -13.20 -17.16 6.35
CA MET A 109 -13.80 -16.93 5.03
C MET A 109 -12.92 -17.50 3.91
N LEU A 110 -11.59 -17.39 4.04
CA LEU A 110 -10.65 -17.88 3.05
C LEU A 110 -10.60 -19.39 2.94
N HIS A 111 -10.67 -20.11 4.05
CA HIS A 111 -10.77 -21.58 4.03
C HIS A 111 -11.97 -22.07 3.20
N GLY A 112 -13.09 -21.33 3.20
CA GLY A 112 -14.27 -21.67 2.40
C GLY A 112 -14.14 -21.40 0.89
N VAL A 113 -13.12 -20.64 0.46
CA VAL A 113 -12.90 -20.26 -0.95
C VAL A 113 -11.50 -20.61 -1.46
N GLU A 114 -10.69 -21.29 -0.65
CA GLU A 114 -9.31 -21.69 -0.91
C GLU A 114 -9.06 -22.29 -2.31
N PRO A 115 -9.91 -23.18 -2.88
CA PRO A 115 -9.66 -23.70 -4.23
C PRO A 115 -9.87 -22.69 -5.37
N TYR A 116 -10.39 -21.50 -5.09
CA TYR A 116 -10.71 -20.47 -6.10
C TYR A 116 -9.81 -19.22 -6.00
N VAL A 117 -9.05 -19.08 -4.92
CA VAL A 117 -8.19 -17.93 -4.66
C VAL A 117 -6.78 -18.40 -4.28
N THR A 118 -5.81 -17.55 -4.53
CA THR A 118 -4.48 -17.68 -3.93
C THR A 118 -4.27 -16.47 -3.02
N TYR A 119 -3.68 -16.68 -1.85
CA TYR A 119 -3.37 -15.58 -0.93
C TYR A 119 -2.03 -15.77 -0.26
N GLY A 120 -1.46 -14.66 0.21
CA GLY A 120 -0.21 -14.65 0.94
C GLY A 120 0.13 -13.27 1.47
N TYR A 121 1.21 -13.20 2.23
CA TYR A 121 1.69 -11.96 2.82
C TYR A 121 2.59 -11.22 1.80
N PRO A 122 2.20 -10.02 1.34
CA PRO A 122 2.96 -9.30 0.34
C PRO A 122 4.18 -8.61 0.98
N ASN A 123 5.25 -8.45 0.20
CA ASN A 123 6.39 -7.60 0.56
C ASN A 123 6.11 -6.14 0.21
N LEU A 124 6.74 -5.19 0.93
CA LEU A 124 6.66 -3.75 0.69
C LEU A 124 6.93 -3.37 -0.77
N LYS A 125 7.94 -4.00 -1.39
CA LYS A 125 8.26 -3.80 -2.81
C LYS A 125 7.08 -4.19 -3.71
N SER A 126 6.49 -5.36 -3.48
CA SER A 126 5.35 -5.86 -4.26
C SER A 126 4.12 -4.99 -4.09
N VAL A 127 3.82 -4.54 -2.86
CA VAL A 127 2.71 -3.60 -2.59
C VAL A 127 2.91 -2.30 -3.36
N ARG A 128 4.12 -1.72 -3.29
CA ARG A 128 4.47 -0.49 -3.99
C ARG A 128 4.29 -0.63 -5.50
N GLU A 129 4.85 -1.68 -6.10
CA GLU A 129 4.73 -1.91 -7.54
C GLU A 129 3.29 -2.13 -7.99
N LEU A 130 2.48 -2.83 -7.18
CA LEU A 130 1.07 -3.05 -7.49
C LEU A 130 0.27 -1.74 -7.48
N ILE A 131 0.50 -0.88 -6.48
CA ILE A 131 -0.18 0.41 -6.40
C ILE A 131 0.22 1.31 -7.57
N TYR A 132 1.51 1.39 -7.91
CA TYR A 132 1.94 2.22 -9.05
C TYR A 132 1.46 1.68 -10.40
N LYS A 133 1.49 0.36 -10.63
CA LYS A 133 1.15 -0.23 -11.94
C LYS A 133 -0.35 -0.47 -12.12
N ARG A 134 -1.07 -0.74 -11.04
CA ARG A 134 -2.48 -1.22 -11.07
C ARG A 134 -3.38 -0.52 -10.05
N GLY A 135 -2.93 0.56 -9.43
CA GLY A 135 -3.70 1.34 -8.46
C GLY A 135 -4.78 2.19 -9.13
N TYR A 136 -5.99 2.09 -8.60
CA TYR A 136 -7.11 2.94 -8.97
C TYR A 136 -7.77 3.50 -7.71
N GLY A 137 -8.08 4.79 -7.73
CA GLY A 137 -8.91 5.45 -6.75
C GLY A 137 -10.39 5.41 -7.13
N LYS A 138 -11.26 5.50 -6.12
CA LYS A 138 -12.71 5.65 -6.33
C LYS A 138 -13.10 7.08 -5.94
N LEU A 139 -13.25 7.96 -6.93
CA LEU A 139 -13.67 9.35 -6.75
C LEU A 139 -15.06 9.52 -7.35
N ASN A 140 -16.02 10.08 -6.61
CA ASN A 140 -17.39 10.29 -7.09
C ASN A 140 -18.05 9.04 -7.72
N LYS A 141 -17.78 7.86 -7.12
CA LYS A 141 -18.20 6.53 -7.61
C LYS A 141 -17.57 6.08 -8.95
N LEU A 142 -16.70 6.89 -9.55
CA LEU A 142 -15.93 6.56 -10.75
C LEU A 142 -14.57 5.95 -10.39
N ARG A 143 -14.04 5.12 -11.28
CA ARG A 143 -12.73 4.48 -11.14
C ARG A 143 -11.70 5.33 -11.90
N ILE A 144 -10.78 5.96 -11.20
CA ILE A 144 -9.74 6.84 -11.75
C ILE A 144 -8.38 6.24 -11.45
N ALA A 145 -7.45 6.26 -12.41
CA ALA A 145 -6.08 5.78 -12.20
C ALA A 145 -5.32 6.71 -11.25
N LEU A 146 -4.46 6.15 -10.38
CA LEU A 146 -3.63 6.95 -9.46
C LEU A 146 -2.40 7.49 -10.19
N THR A 147 -2.55 8.63 -10.87
CA THR A 147 -1.45 9.30 -11.59
C THR A 147 -0.76 10.36 -10.76
N ASP A 148 -1.50 11.03 -9.89
CA ASP A 148 -1.03 12.15 -9.08
C ASP A 148 -1.56 12.03 -7.65
N ASN A 149 -0.81 12.58 -6.70
CA ASN A 149 -1.14 12.56 -5.28
C ASN A 149 -2.41 13.38 -4.98
N SER A 150 -2.73 14.39 -5.79
CA SER A 150 -3.96 15.16 -5.68
C SER A 150 -5.24 14.30 -5.70
N ILE A 151 -5.22 13.17 -6.42
CA ILE A 151 -6.34 12.22 -6.47
C ILE A 151 -6.51 11.52 -5.12
N VAL A 152 -5.40 11.20 -4.44
CA VAL A 152 -5.41 10.56 -3.12
C VAL A 152 -5.96 11.54 -2.09
N ASP A 153 -5.53 12.79 -2.12
CA ASP A 153 -5.99 13.82 -1.18
C ASP A 153 -7.49 14.05 -1.31
N GLN A 154 -7.99 14.20 -2.55
CA GLN A 154 -9.41 14.37 -2.82
C GLN A 154 -10.26 13.18 -2.34
N VAL A 155 -9.80 11.95 -2.56
CA VAL A 155 -10.53 10.76 -2.09
C VAL A 155 -10.53 10.68 -0.57
N THR A 156 -9.42 11.04 0.08
CA THR A 156 -9.28 10.94 1.54
C THR A 156 -10.17 11.97 2.23
N LEU A 157 -10.23 13.21 1.72
CA LEU A 157 -11.07 14.30 2.27
C LEU A 157 -12.58 14.06 2.13
N VAL A 158 -13.02 13.28 1.14
CA VAL A 158 -14.46 13.00 0.90
C VAL A 158 -15.00 11.89 1.82
N ASN A 159 -14.14 11.08 2.44
CA ASN A 159 -14.55 9.96 3.29
C ASN A 159 -14.41 10.24 4.80
N TYR A 160 -14.15 11.50 5.18
CA TYR A 160 -14.22 12.01 6.55
C TYR A 160 -15.30 13.07 6.68
#